data_AF-A0A9C9JLE5-F1
#
_entry.id   AF-A0A9C9JLE5-F1
#
_cell.length_a   1.000
_cell.length_b   1.000
_cell.length_c   1.000
_cell.angle_alpha   90.00
_cell.angle_beta   90.00
_cell.angle_gamma   90.00
#
_symmetry.space_group_name_H-M   'P 1'
#
loop_
_entity.id
_entity.type
_entity.pdbx_description
1 polymer ?
#
loop_
_entity_poly.entity_id
_entity_poly.type
_entity_poly.pdbx_seq_one_letter_code
_entity_poly.pdbx_strand_id
1 'polypeptide(L)' 'GYLLQIFTRPVEDRPTVFYEIIERHGSRGFGKGNFKALFESIEREQAIRGNL' A
#
# COMPACT_ATOMS: atom_id res chain seq x y z
N GLY A 1 7.93 -16.95 -9.99
CA GLY A 1 8.33 -15.54 -10.05
C GLY A 1 7.95 -14.85 -8.76
N TYR A 2 8.58 -13.73 -8.42
CA TYR A 2 8.30 -12.94 -7.21
C TYR A 2 7.90 -11.50 -7.56
N LEU A 3 7.36 -10.79 -6.57
CA LEU A 3 6.86 -9.43 -6.67
C LEU A 3 7.42 -8.62 -5.50
N LEU A 4 7.98 -7.46 -5.78
CA LEU A 4 8.31 -6.45 -4.78
C LEU A 4 7.31 -5.30 -4.93
N GLN A 5 6.68 -4.90 -3.83
CA GLN A 5 5.68 -3.83 -3.81
C GLN A 5 6.01 -2.86 -2.69
N ILE A 6 5.94 -1.56 -2.96
CA ILE A 6 6.04 -0.50 -1.96
C ILE A 6 5.00 0.57 -2.26
N PHE A 7 4.42 1.15 -1.21
CA PHE A 7 3.40 2.18 -1.30
C PHE A 7 3.93 3.50 -0.76
N THR A 8 3.55 4.60 -1.40
CA THR A 8 3.86 5.94 -0.90
C THR A 8 2.91 6.32 0.23
N ARG A 9 3.27 7.34 1.00
CA ARG A 9 2.28 8.09 1.79
C ARG A 9 1.26 8.75 0.85
N PRO A 10 0.10 9.20 1.38
CA PRO A 10 -0.82 10.01 0.59
C PRO A 10 -0.12 11.22 -0.03
N VAL A 11 -0.46 11.52 -1.28
CA VAL A 11 0.15 12.63 -2.04
C VAL A 11 -0.55 13.97 -1.83
N GLU A 12 -1.76 13.91 -1.27
CA GLU A 12 -2.54 15.07 -0.87
C GLU A 12 -2.71 15.08 0.65
N ASP A 13 -3.09 16.23 1.21
CA ASP A 13 -3.40 16.36 2.64
C ASP A 13 -4.53 15.41 3.06
N ARG A 14 -5.51 15.21 2.16
CA ARG A 14 -6.56 14.22 2.34
C ARG A 14 -6.01 12.82 2.00
N PRO A 15 -6.17 11.81 2.88
CA PRO A 15 -5.61 10.47 2.70
C PRO A 15 -6.43 9.64 1.69
N THR A 16 -6.51 10.10 0.45
CA THR A 16 -7.37 9.51 -0.60
C THR A 16 -6.56 8.90 -1.73
N VAL A 17 -5.45 9.52 -2.13
CA VAL A 17 -4.63 9.10 -3.26
C VAL A 17 -3.22 8.77 -2.80
N PHE A 18 -2.71 7.62 -3.22
CA PHE A 18 -1.33 7.18 -3.04
C PHE A 18 -0.87 6.44 -4.30
N TYR A 19 0.44 6.24 -4.43
CA TYR A 19 1.03 5.48 -5.52
C TYR A 19 1.63 4.16 -5.03
N GLU A 20 1.61 3.18 -5.91
CA GLU A 20 2.29 1.90 -5.75
C GLU A 20 3.44 1.81 -6.75
N ILE A 21 4.61 1.37 -6.27
CA ILE A 21 5.72 0.95 -7.12
C ILE A 21 5.81 -0.57 -7.05
N ILE A 22 5.75 -1.22 -8.21
CA ILE A 22 5.76 -2.67 -8.34
C ILE A 22 6.83 -3.15 -9.30
N GLU A 23 7.67 -4.08 -8.83
CA GLU A 23 8.66 -4.77 -9.63
C GLU A 23 8.29 -6.25 -9.80
N ARG A 24 8.36 -6.75 -11.05
CA ARG A 24 7.86 -8.07 -11.42
C ARG A 24 8.97 -8.94 -11.98
N HIS A 25 9.26 -10.05 -11.29
CA HIS A 25 10.20 -11.08 -11.77
C HIS A 25 9.45 -12.33 -12.17
N GLY A 26 8.92 -12.34 -13.40
CA GLY A 26 8.18 -13.48 -13.96
C GLY A 26 6.80 -13.73 -13.34
N SER A 27 6.29 -12.80 -12.52
CA SER A 27 4.93 -12.88 -11.95
C SER A 27 3.99 -11.87 -12.63
N ARG A 28 2.97 -12.40 -13.34
CA ARG A 28 1.93 -11.60 -14.02
C ARG A 28 0.66 -11.40 -13.19
N GLY A 29 0.56 -12.06 -12.03
CA GLY A 29 -0.59 -11.96 -11.13
C GLY A 29 -0.44 -10.87 -10.07
N PHE A 30 -1.34 -10.84 -9.09
CA PHE A 30 -1.29 -9.95 -7.92
C PHE A 30 -0.84 -10.72 -6.66
N GLY A 31 -0.01 -10.09 -5.82
CA GLY A 31 0.42 -10.66 -4.55
C GLY A 31 -0.66 -10.50 -3.47
N LYS A 32 -1.43 -11.57 -3.16
CA LYS A 32 -2.50 -11.53 -2.13
C LYS A 32 -2.02 -11.04 -0.76
N GLY A 33 -0.78 -11.33 -0.37
CA GLY A 33 -0.22 -10.92 0.93
C GLY A 33 0.09 -9.42 1.05
N ASN A 34 0.47 -8.78 -0.05
CA ASN A 34 0.90 -7.37 -0.04
C ASN A 34 -0.28 -6.41 0.21
N PHE A 35 -1.49 -6.84 -0.11
CA PHE A 35 -2.71 -6.07 0.13
C PHE A 35 -3.06 -5.94 1.62
N LYS A 36 -2.79 -6.97 2.41
CA LYS A 36 -3.03 -6.94 3.87
C LYS A 36 -2.07 -5.97 4.56
N ALA A 37 -0.78 -6.02 4.20
CA ALA A 37 0.23 -5.12 4.74
C ALA A 37 -0.04 -3.65 4.38
N LEU A 38 -0.56 -3.38 3.18
CA LEU A 38 -1.05 -2.05 2.79
C LEU A 38 -2.17 -1.57 3.73
N PHE A 39 -3.19 -2.39 3.94
CA PHE A 39 -4.35 -2.01 4.75
C PHE A 39 -3.95 -1.73 6.21
N GLU A 40 -3.10 -2.58 6.79
CA GLU A 40 -2.58 -2.38 8.15
C GLU A 40 -1.75 -1.09 8.28
N SER A 41 -1.02 -0.70 7.23
CA SER A 41 -0.27 0.57 7.23
C SER A 41 -1.17 1.79 7.18
N ILE A 42 -2.27 1.72 6.41
CA ILE A 42 -3.27 2.78 6.30
C ILE A 42 -4.06 2.92 7.60
N GLU A 43 -4.51 1.81 8.19
CA GLU A 43 -5.23 1.81 9.47
C GLU A 43 -4.38 2.41 10.59
N ARG A 44 -3.08 2.10 10.62
CA ARG A 44 -2.15 2.72 11.58
C ARG A 44 -2.04 4.22 11.37
N GLU A 45 -2.01 4.70 10.13
CA GLU A 45 -1.96 6.12 9.82
C GLU A 45 -3.28 6.85 10.14
N GLN A 46 -4.43 6.21 9.93
CA GLN A 46 -5.75 6.72 10.34
C GLN A 46 -5.88 6.77 11.87
N ALA A 47 -5.39 5.77 12.59
CA ALA A 47 -5.37 5.77 14.05
C ALA A 47 -4.57 6.97 14.62
N ILE A 48 -3.45 7.33 13.99
CA ILE A 48 -2.64 8.51 14.37
C ILE A 48 -3.39 9.82 14.09
N ARG A 49 -4.18 9.87 13.01
CA ARG A 49 -4.97 11.05 12.61
C ARG A 49 -6.28 11.21 13.40
N GLY A 50 -6.65 10.22 14.22
CA GLY A 50 -7.82 10.29 15.11
C GLY A 50 -9.17 10.11 14.42
N ASN A 51 -9.19 9.44 13.26
CA ASN A 51 -10.38 9.27 12.42
C ASN A 51 -10.69 7.79 12.10
N LEU A 52 -10.48 6.91 13.08
CA LEU A 52 -10.94 5.52 13.04
C LEU A 52 -12.39 5.38 13.52
#